data_AF-A0A9X4NWK1-F1
#
_entry.id   AF-A0A9X4NWK1-F1
#
_cell.length_a   1.000
_cell.length_b   1.000
_cell.length_c   1.000
_cell.angle_alpha   90.00
_cell.angle_beta   90.00
_cell.angle_gamma   90.00
#
_symmetry.space_group_name_H-M   'P 1'
#
loop_
_entity.id
_entity.type
_entity.pdbx_description
1 polymer ?
#
loop_
_entity_poly.entity_id
_entity_poly.type
_entity_poly.pdbx_seq_one_letter_code
_entity_poly.pdbx_strand_id
1 'polypeptide(L)'
;MAQTATPKTKTVAYDVAEQLRTPEEMAAYLDAWLTDAPDDAAGIARALGDIARAKGMTQVARDSGLSRESLYKALSENGNPSLATVLKVAKALGVRLHAQVA
;
A
#
# COMPACT_ATOMS: atom_id res chain seq x y z
N MET A 1 32.56 -30.03 30.30
CA MET A 1 32.39 -28.66 29.78
C MET A 1 31.05 -28.60 29.06
N ALA A 2 30.09 -27.83 29.58
CA ALA A 2 28.71 -27.83 29.07
C ALA A 2 28.60 -26.87 27.87
N GLN A 3 28.20 -27.41 26.72
CA GLN A 3 27.89 -26.62 25.51
C GLN A 3 26.58 -25.87 25.74
N THR A 4 26.64 -24.54 25.82
CA THR A 4 25.47 -23.67 25.85
C THR A 4 24.98 -23.49 24.41
N ALA A 5 23.83 -24.05 24.08
CA ALA A 5 23.21 -23.86 22.76
C ALA A 5 22.73 -22.41 22.60
N THR A 6 23.18 -21.73 21.54
CA THR A 6 22.75 -20.36 21.19
C THR A 6 21.25 -20.35 20.86
N PRO A 7 20.46 -19.40 21.39
CA PRO A 7 19.03 -19.34 21.10
C PRO A 7 18.80 -19.11 19.60
N LYS A 8 17.92 -19.93 19.00
CA LYS A 8 17.54 -19.79 17.59
C LYS A 8 16.66 -18.55 17.40
N THR A 9 17.06 -17.67 16.48
CA THR A 9 16.29 -16.48 16.09
C THR A 9 14.94 -16.89 15.49
N LYS A 10 13.85 -16.31 16.01
CA LYS A 10 12.50 -16.50 15.44
C LYS A 10 12.27 -15.46 14.36
N THR A 11 11.80 -15.88 13.20
CA THR A 11 11.42 -15.02 12.08
C THR A 11 9.93 -15.11 11.81
N VAL A 12 9.38 -14.07 11.18
CA VAL A 12 7.99 -14.02 10.70
C VAL A 12 7.98 -13.72 9.21
N ALA A 13 6.88 -14.04 8.53
CA ALA A 13 6.69 -13.61 7.15
C ALA A 13 6.57 -12.09 7.08
N TYR A 14 7.18 -11.48 6.07
CA TYR A 14 7.14 -10.04 5.88
C TYR A 14 5.84 -9.63 5.18
N ASP A 15 5.06 -8.74 5.78
CA ASP A 15 3.96 -8.03 5.14
C ASP A 15 4.24 -6.53 5.15
N VAL A 16 4.25 -5.92 3.97
CA VAL A 16 4.44 -4.48 3.79
C VAL A 16 3.38 -3.69 4.56
N ALA A 17 2.14 -4.15 4.59
CA ALA A 17 1.05 -3.44 5.26
C ALA A 17 1.29 -3.27 6.77
N GLU A 18 2.02 -4.18 7.40
CA GLU A 18 2.40 -4.08 8.82
C GLU A 18 3.49 -3.02 9.09
N GLN A 19 4.23 -2.62 8.05
CA GLN A 19 5.31 -1.62 8.17
C GLN A 19 4.83 -0.19 7.89
N LEU A 20 3.69 -0.01 7.23
CA LEU A 20 3.11 1.29 6.89
C LEU A 20 2.26 1.84 8.06
N ARG A 21 2.92 2.31 9.11
CA ARG A 21 2.28 2.66 10.40
C ARG A 21 1.90 4.14 10.50
N THR A 22 2.56 4.99 9.74
CA THR A 22 2.38 6.44 9.75
C THR A 22 1.94 6.98 8.38
N PRO A 23 1.22 8.10 8.32
CA PRO A 23 0.89 8.76 7.06
C PRO A 23 2.12 9.08 6.21
N GLU A 24 3.24 9.43 6.84
CA GLU A 24 4.50 9.75 6.19
C GLU A 24 5.13 8.52 5.53
N GLU A 25 5.14 7.37 6.21
CA GLU A 25 5.59 6.08 5.63
C GLU A 25 4.72 5.68 4.43
N MET A 26 3.40 5.87 4.52
CA MET A 26 2.47 5.58 3.41
C MET A 26 2.71 6.47 2.19
N ALA A 27 2.92 7.77 2.42
CA ALA A 27 3.22 8.72 1.36
C ALA A 27 4.56 8.42 0.69
N ALA A 28 5.63 8.20 1.48
CA ALA A 28 6.94 7.85 0.96
C ALA A 28 6.92 6.53 0.18
N TYR A 29 6.16 5.54 0.64
CA TYR A 29 6.02 4.27 -0.08
C TYR A 29 5.35 4.44 -1.45
N LEU A 30 4.26 5.20 -1.53
CA LEU A 30 3.62 5.47 -2.83
C LEU A 30 4.52 6.32 -3.75
N ASP A 31 5.22 7.30 -3.19
CA ASP A 31 6.13 8.18 -3.93
C ASP A 31 7.30 7.40 -4.55
N ALA A 32 7.86 6.42 -3.82
CA ALA A 32 8.89 5.52 -4.35
C ALA A 32 8.39 4.75 -5.58
N TRP A 33 7.15 4.24 -5.56
CA TRP A 33 6.57 3.56 -6.72
C TRP A 33 6.36 4.50 -7.91
N LEU A 34 5.92 5.73 -7.67
CA LEU A 34 5.73 6.75 -8.72
C LEU A 34 7.07 7.23 -9.31
N THR A 35 8.17 7.13 -8.56
CA THR A 35 9.50 7.62 -8.96
C THR A 35 10.36 6.53 -9.57
N ASP A 36 10.48 5.37 -8.92
CA ASP A 36 11.41 4.30 -9.30
C ASP A 36 10.80 3.37 -10.38
N ALA A 37 9.47 3.30 -10.46
CA ALA A 37 8.75 2.45 -11.40
C ALA A 37 7.50 3.14 -11.99
N PRO A 38 7.64 4.32 -12.63
CA PRO A 38 6.51 5.14 -13.09
C PRO A 38 5.60 4.44 -14.13
N ASP A 39 6.16 3.49 -14.89
CA ASP A 39 5.42 2.73 -15.90
C ASP A 39 4.78 1.43 -15.35
N ASP A 40 5.03 1.08 -14.08
CA ASP A 40 4.42 -0.09 -13.43
C ASP A 40 3.09 0.26 -12.77
N ALA A 41 2.06 0.40 -13.59
CA ALA A 41 0.71 0.70 -13.12
C ALA A 41 0.17 -0.37 -12.14
N ALA A 42 0.55 -1.64 -12.31
CA ALA A 42 0.13 -2.72 -11.43
C ALA A 42 0.82 -2.62 -10.06
N GLY A 43 2.12 -2.31 -10.04
CA GLY A 43 2.88 -2.01 -8.83
C GLY A 43 2.32 -0.81 -8.06
N ILE A 44 2.00 0.28 -8.75
CA ILE A 44 1.35 1.47 -8.14
C ILE A 44 -0.03 1.11 -7.56
N ALA A 45 -0.84 0.34 -8.30
CA ALA A 45 -2.14 -0.12 -7.81
C ALA A 45 -2.01 -1.02 -6.56
N ARG A 46 -1.01 -1.91 -6.55
CA ARG A 46 -0.66 -2.74 -5.40
C ARG A 46 -0.23 -1.91 -4.20
N ALA A 47 0.60 -0.88 -4.40
CA ALA A 47 1.05 0.00 -3.34
C ALA A 47 -0.13 0.71 -2.65
N LEU A 48 -1.08 1.21 -3.43
CA LEU A 48 -2.34 1.75 -2.91
C LEU A 48 -3.14 0.69 -2.12
N GLY A 49 -3.13 -0.56 -2.58
CA GLY A 49 -3.72 -1.70 -1.90
C GLY A 49 -3.06 -1.99 -0.54
N ASP A 50 -1.73 -1.99 -0.47
CA ASP A 50 -0.97 -2.19 0.76
C ASP A 50 -1.27 -1.08 1.79
N ILE A 51 -1.26 0.18 1.35
CA ILE A 51 -1.62 1.32 2.20
C ILE A 51 -3.07 1.21 2.67
N ALA A 52 -3.99 0.80 1.80
CA ALA A 52 -5.40 0.59 2.17
C ALA A 52 -5.57 -0.55 3.19
N ARG A 53 -4.77 -1.61 3.10
CA ARG A 53 -4.73 -2.69 4.10
C ARG A 53 -4.20 -2.16 5.43
N ALA A 54 -3.11 -1.40 5.43
CA ALA A 54 -2.50 -0.81 6.62
C ALA A 54 -3.44 0.16 7.35
N LYS A 55 -4.17 0.99 6.60
CA LYS A 55 -5.15 1.95 7.15
C LYS A 55 -6.47 1.28 7.60
N GLY A 56 -6.80 0.13 7.02
CA GLY A 56 -8.02 -0.62 7.30
C GLY A 56 -9.06 -0.50 6.18
N MET A 57 -9.27 -1.61 5.47
CA MET A 57 -10.10 -1.67 4.25
C MET A 57 -11.54 -1.16 4.45
N THR A 58 -12.14 -1.42 5.61
CA THR A 58 -13.51 -0.97 5.92
C THR A 58 -13.61 0.55 6.01
N GLN A 59 -12.59 1.22 6.54
CA GLN A 59 -12.56 2.68 6.58
C GLN A 59 -12.35 3.24 5.17
N VAL A 60 -11.40 2.70 4.42
CA VAL A 60 -11.10 3.15 3.06
C VAL A 60 -12.30 3.00 2.13
N ALA A 61 -13.04 1.90 2.21
CA ALA A 61 -14.28 1.69 1.47
C ALA A 61 -15.30 2.82 1.74
N ARG A 62 -15.53 3.15 3.02
CA ARG A 62 -16.45 4.23 3.42
C ARG A 62 -15.98 5.59 2.91
N ASP A 63 -14.71 5.91 3.12
CA ASP A 63 -14.15 7.24 2.81
C ASP A 63 -14.00 7.47 1.29
N SER A 64 -13.79 6.40 0.51
CA SER A 64 -13.70 6.46 -0.97
C SER A 64 -15.06 6.31 -1.67
N GLY A 65 -16.11 5.88 -0.97
CA GLY A 65 -17.41 5.55 -1.54
C GLY A 65 -17.38 4.33 -2.47
N LEU A 66 -16.46 3.39 -2.23
CA LEU A 66 -16.30 2.14 -2.99
C LEU A 66 -16.63 0.94 -2.10
N SER A 67 -17.07 -0.17 -2.69
CA SER A 67 -17.20 -1.41 -1.92
C SER A 67 -15.82 -2.03 -1.63
N ARG A 68 -15.73 -2.85 -0.58
CA ARG A 68 -14.50 -3.59 -0.26
C ARG A 68 -14.12 -4.53 -1.40
N GLU A 69 -15.09 -5.16 -2.03
CA GLU A 69 -14.91 -6.04 -3.18
C GLU A 69 -14.32 -5.28 -4.37
N SER A 70 -14.82 -4.07 -4.66
CA SER A 70 -14.26 -3.21 -5.70
C SER A 70 -12.83 -2.78 -5.37
N LEU A 71 -12.53 -2.45 -4.12
CA LEU A 71 -11.16 -2.11 -3.69
C LEU A 71 -10.20 -3.29 -3.85
N TYR A 72 -10.57 -4.48 -3.36
CA TYR A 72 -9.75 -5.68 -3.51
C TYR A 72 -9.50 -6.02 -4.97
N LYS A 73 -10.52 -5.92 -5.83
CA LYS A 73 -10.36 -6.18 -7.26
C LYS A 73 -9.44 -5.15 -7.91
N ALA A 74 -9.68 -3.86 -7.65
CA ALA A 74 -9.02 -2.77 -8.34
C ALA A 74 -7.56 -2.56 -7.88
N LEU A 75 -7.23 -2.88 -6.62
CA LEU A 75 -5.91 -2.68 -6.01
C LEU A 75 -5.14 -4.01 -5.81
N SER A 76 -5.59 -5.10 -6.43
CA SER A 76 -4.87 -6.37 -6.44
C SER A 76 -3.65 -6.33 -7.36
N GLU A 77 -2.81 -7.35 -7.28
CA GLU A 77 -1.64 -7.54 -8.15
C GLU A 77 -1.98 -7.48 -9.65
N ASN A 78 -3.18 -7.92 -10.04
CA ASN A 78 -3.68 -7.88 -11.42
C ASN A 78 -4.79 -6.83 -11.60
N GLY A 79 -4.88 -5.88 -10.67
CA GLY A 79 -5.87 -4.81 -10.70
C GLY A 79 -5.59 -3.82 -11.81
N ASN A 80 -6.66 -3.24 -12.37
CA ASN A 80 -6.57 -2.13 -13.31
C ASN A 80 -7.56 -1.04 -12.88
N PRO A 81 -7.21 -0.25 -11.84
CA PRO A 81 -8.08 0.78 -11.33
C PRO A 81 -8.18 1.92 -12.37
N SER A 82 -9.40 2.41 -12.61
CA SER A 82 -9.54 3.66 -13.36
C SER A 82 -8.86 4.82 -12.62
N LEU A 83 -8.45 5.88 -13.34
CA LEU A 83 -7.90 7.08 -12.70
C LEU A 83 -8.86 7.66 -11.64
N ALA A 84 -10.18 7.63 -11.89
CA ALA A 84 -11.18 8.06 -10.92
C ALA A 84 -11.13 7.23 -9.61
N THR A 85 -10.90 5.92 -9.72
CA THR A 85 -10.70 5.04 -8.56
C THR A 85 -9.43 5.42 -7.81
N VAL A 86 -8.31 5.61 -8.53
CA VAL A 86 -7.03 6.01 -7.94
C VAL A 86 -7.17 7.30 -7.14
N LEU A 87 -7.79 8.34 -7.70
CA LEU A 87 -7.97 9.63 -7.03
C LEU A 87 -8.87 9.53 -5.78
N LYS A 88 -9.95 8.75 -5.84
CA LYS A 88 -10.83 8.50 -4.68
C LYS A 88 -10.09 7.77 -3.57
N VAL A 89 -9.31 6.75 -3.92
CA VAL A 89 -8.52 5.98 -2.96
C VAL A 89 -7.42 6.85 -2.35
N ALA A 90 -6.63 7.56 -3.16
CA ALA A 90 -5.60 8.47 -2.67
C ALA A 90 -6.17 9.47 -1.64
N LYS A 91 -7.32 10.09 -1.95
CA LYS A 91 -8.01 10.97 -1.01
C LYS A 91 -8.42 10.26 0.28
N ALA A 92 -9.01 9.06 0.19
CA ALA A 92 -9.42 8.27 1.35
C ALA A 92 -8.22 7.83 2.21
N LEU A 93 -7.06 7.59 1.59
CA LEU A 93 -5.82 7.26 2.29
C LEU A 93 -5.17 8.49 2.94
N GLY A 94 -5.52 9.70 2.50
CA GLY A 94 -4.93 10.94 2.99
C GLY A 94 -3.65 11.34 2.25
N VAL A 95 -3.39 10.72 1.09
CA VAL A 95 -2.26 11.04 0.21
C VAL A 95 -2.70 11.93 -0.94
N ARG A 96 -1.77 12.69 -1.53
CA ARG A 96 -2.02 13.55 -2.68
C ARG A 96 -1.02 13.23 -3.78
N LEU A 97 -1.51 13.10 -5.01
CA LEU A 97 -0.66 13.06 -6.19
C LEU A 97 -0.23 14.48 -6.54
N HIS A 98 1.05 14.65 -6.89
CA HIS A 98 1.63 15.93 -7.28
C HIS A 98 2.30 15.79 -8.65
N ALA A 99 2.16 16.81 -9.49
CA ALA A 99 2.84 16.89 -10.78
C ALA A 99 4.07 17.81 -10.63
N GLN A 100 5.22 17.33 -11.09
CA GLN A 100 6.48 18.08 -11.12
C GLN A 100 7.08 18.08 -12.54
N VAL A 101 7.99 19.01 -12.81
CA VAL A 101 8.76 19.01 -14.07
C VAL A 101 9.69 17.80 -14.06
N ALA A 102 9.74 17.08 -15.18
CA ALA A 102 10.62 15.93 -15.39
C ALA A 102 12.05 16.36 -15.72
#